data_AF-A0A1M5SCB5-F1
#
_entry.id   AF-A0A1M5SCB5-F1
#
_cell.length_a   1.000
_cell.length_b   1.000
_cell.length_c   1.000
_cell.angle_alpha   90.00
_cell.angle_beta   90.00
_cell.angle_gamma   90.00
#
_symmetry.space_group_name_H-M   'P 1'
#
loop_
_entity.id
_entity.type
_entity.pdbx_description
1 polymer ?
#
loop_
_entity_poly.entity_id
_entity_poly.type
_entity_poly.pdbx_seq_one_letter_code
_entity_poly.pdbx_strand_id
1 'polypeptide(L)'
;MSAPGEPVDPDSDAGTDGSPDAAAPDGAPEMESGIEVDVHVHFGMTGSFPLQLAELFFASDGVHLAEYGLITPLFGLGAKKHKREATAMRDLFDRYGVDEVLARSRSVTWLSYDSIERVVVNDGGRLGNPRVGVYAVDGTNNAYRIHDEEFDPDEFVRELGALGDERGFAVELEAGLGYRPRESLKRFFD
;
A
#
# COMPACT_ATOMS: atom_id res chain seq x y z
N MET A 1 10.70 -84.57 -4.58
CA MET A 1 9.34 -84.01 -4.72
C MET A 1 9.49 -82.50 -4.88
N SER A 2 8.76 -81.96 -5.85
CA SER A 2 8.91 -80.64 -6.49
C SER A 2 8.62 -79.43 -5.60
N ALA A 3 9.26 -78.30 -5.94
CA ALA A 3 8.96 -76.93 -5.49
C ALA A 3 7.60 -76.44 -6.05
N PRO A 4 7.04 -75.30 -5.60
CA PRO A 4 7.50 -73.94 -5.97
C PRO A 4 7.45 -72.95 -4.77
N GLY A 5 7.93 -71.70 -4.77
CA GLY A 5 8.39 -70.74 -5.77
C GLY A 5 8.16 -69.33 -5.16
N GLU A 6 9.09 -68.41 -5.36
CA GLU A 6 9.18 -67.03 -4.81
C GLU A 6 8.00 -66.09 -5.18
N PRO A 7 7.93 -64.87 -4.61
CA PRO A 7 8.66 -63.76 -5.26
C PRO A 7 9.53 -62.93 -4.31
N VAL A 8 10.74 -62.65 -4.79
CA VAL A 8 11.64 -61.58 -4.38
C VAL A 8 11.18 -60.29 -5.04
N ASP A 9 11.00 -59.23 -4.25
CA ASP A 9 10.83 -57.87 -4.77
C ASP A 9 12.21 -57.29 -5.17
N PRO A 10 12.39 -56.85 -6.43
CA PRO A 10 13.58 -56.15 -6.87
C PRO A 10 13.37 -54.63 -6.85
N ASP A 11 14.49 -53.93 -6.71
CA ASP A 11 14.71 -52.52 -7.03
C ASP A 11 14.03 -51.46 -6.15
N SER A 12 14.86 -50.76 -5.36
CA SER A 12 15.05 -49.32 -5.54
C SER A 12 16.36 -48.90 -4.90
N ASP A 13 17.33 -48.70 -5.80
CA ASP A 13 18.68 -48.22 -5.60
C ASP A 13 18.73 -46.72 -5.22
N ALA A 14 19.86 -46.34 -4.63
CA ALA A 14 20.48 -45.02 -4.60
C ALA A 14 19.70 -43.78 -4.10
N GLY A 15 20.23 -43.17 -3.04
CA GLY A 15 19.86 -41.81 -2.61
C GLY A 15 20.72 -41.27 -1.47
N THR A 16 22.04 -41.23 -1.67
CA THR A 16 22.90 -40.33 -0.88
C THR A 16 22.72 -38.92 -1.46
N ASP A 17 22.08 -38.02 -0.72
CA ASP A 17 22.29 -36.58 -0.92
C ASP A 17 22.12 -35.87 0.43
N GLY A 18 23.27 -35.60 1.05
CA GLY A 18 23.33 -34.55 2.05
C GLY A 18 23.30 -33.23 1.31
N SER A 19 22.19 -32.50 1.44
CA SER A 19 22.16 -31.07 1.16
C SER A 19 21.59 -30.33 2.37
N PRO A 20 22.23 -29.22 2.76
CA PRO A 20 22.18 -28.68 4.10
C PRO A 20 20.91 -27.85 4.32
N ASP A 21 20.57 -27.77 5.60
CA ASP A 21 19.81 -26.71 6.25
C ASP A 21 19.94 -25.36 5.52
N ALA A 22 18.94 -24.99 4.73
CA ALA A 22 18.82 -23.65 4.17
C ALA A 22 18.22 -22.74 5.25
N ALA A 23 18.94 -22.61 6.37
CA ALA A 23 18.88 -21.38 7.15
C ALA A 23 19.25 -20.27 6.16
N ALA A 24 18.33 -19.33 5.95
CA ALA A 24 18.65 -18.10 5.23
C ALA A 24 19.94 -17.53 5.86
N PRO A 25 20.94 -17.12 5.06
CA PRO A 25 22.15 -16.56 5.62
C PRO A 25 21.79 -15.34 6.47
N ASP A 26 21.99 -15.48 7.79
CA ASP A 26 22.04 -14.36 8.73
C ASP A 26 23.02 -13.33 8.15
N GLY A 27 22.50 -12.16 7.76
CA GLY A 27 23.32 -11.07 7.21
C GLY A 27 23.17 -10.81 5.71
N ALA A 28 22.02 -11.12 5.08
CA ALA A 28 21.64 -10.33 3.91
C ALA A 28 21.65 -8.84 4.34
N PRO A 29 22.37 -7.95 3.63
CA PRO A 29 22.36 -6.55 4.00
C PRO A 29 20.90 -6.08 3.96
N GLU A 30 20.41 -5.55 5.07
CA GLU A 30 19.20 -4.74 5.09
C GLU A 30 19.47 -3.63 4.05
N MET A 31 18.91 -3.77 2.86
CA MET A 31 19.06 -2.77 1.82
C MET A 31 18.12 -1.64 2.17
N GLU A 32 18.54 -0.82 3.14
CA GLU A 32 17.92 0.48 3.39
C GLU A 32 18.07 1.28 2.10
N SER A 33 16.94 1.58 1.47
CA SER A 33 16.90 2.33 0.20
C SER A 33 17.38 3.77 0.36
N GLY A 34 17.46 4.26 1.60
CA GLY A 34 17.70 5.66 1.93
C GLY A 34 16.48 6.56 1.74
N ILE A 35 15.28 5.97 1.56
CA ILE A 35 14.02 6.72 1.47
C ILE A 35 13.67 7.28 2.85
N GLU A 36 13.67 8.60 2.97
CA GLU A 36 13.20 9.31 4.15
C GLU A 36 11.75 9.75 3.95
N VAL A 37 10.87 9.50 4.92
CA VAL A 37 9.46 9.87 4.84
C VAL A 37 9.26 11.27 5.44
N ASP A 38 8.81 12.21 4.61
CA ASP A 38 8.49 13.58 5.04
C ASP A 38 7.07 13.67 5.59
N VAL A 39 6.10 13.07 4.89
CA VAL A 39 4.69 13.04 5.30
C VAL A 39 4.09 11.66 5.01
N HIS A 40 3.38 11.09 5.99
CA HIS A 40 2.74 9.78 5.90
C HIS A 40 1.23 9.88 6.14
N VAL A 41 0.44 9.27 5.27
CA VAL A 41 -1.00 9.06 5.49
C VAL A 41 -1.27 7.59 5.71
N HIS A 42 -1.76 7.29 6.91
CA HIS A 42 -2.12 5.95 7.30
C HIS A 42 -3.55 5.58 6.90
N PHE A 43 -3.76 4.30 6.61
CA PHE A 43 -5.08 3.69 6.49
C PHE A 43 -5.99 4.33 5.42
N GLY A 44 -5.43 4.56 4.24
CA GLY A 44 -6.17 4.91 3.05
C GLY A 44 -6.99 3.72 2.53
N MET A 45 -8.16 4.01 1.95
CA MET A 45 -8.99 3.02 1.26
C MET A 45 -9.43 3.54 -0.10
N THR A 46 -9.29 2.72 -1.14
CA THR A 46 -9.75 3.03 -2.49
C THR A 46 -10.48 1.85 -3.16
N GLY A 47 -10.98 2.08 -4.36
CA GLY A 47 -11.75 1.11 -5.15
C GLY A 47 -13.22 1.02 -4.76
N SER A 48 -13.98 0.25 -5.53
CA SER A 48 -15.41 0.03 -5.34
C SER A 48 -15.73 -1.41 -4.95
N PHE A 49 -15.02 -2.40 -5.52
CA PHE A 49 -15.04 -3.80 -5.06
C PHE A 49 -13.97 -4.64 -5.79
N PRO A 50 -13.07 -5.35 -5.08
CA PRO A 50 -12.77 -5.25 -3.65
C PRO A 50 -12.18 -3.88 -3.28
N LEU A 51 -12.31 -3.48 -2.01
CA LEU A 51 -11.64 -2.29 -1.49
C LEU A 51 -10.15 -2.59 -1.29
N GLN A 52 -9.31 -1.64 -1.66
CA GLN A 52 -7.86 -1.69 -1.45
C GLN A 52 -7.49 -0.85 -0.23
N LEU A 53 -6.70 -1.41 0.69
CA LEU A 53 -6.03 -0.66 1.75
C LEU A 53 -4.72 -0.10 1.23
N ALA A 54 -4.38 1.11 1.65
CA ALA A 54 -3.17 1.81 1.22
C ALA A 54 -2.51 2.64 2.33
N GLU A 55 -1.19 2.74 2.25
CA GLU A 55 -0.39 3.79 2.88
C GLU A 55 0.03 4.78 1.78
N LEU A 56 0.08 6.08 2.10
CA LEU A 56 0.64 7.09 1.20
C LEU A 56 1.86 7.68 1.86
N PHE A 57 3.03 7.56 1.22
CA PHE A 57 4.27 8.15 1.68
C PHE A 57 4.69 9.25 0.72
N PHE A 58 4.75 10.48 1.21
CA PHE A 58 5.46 11.58 0.56
C PHE A 58 6.86 11.56 1.12
N ALA A 59 7.81 11.11 0.31
CA ALA A 59 9.16 10.78 0.72
C ALA A 59 10.19 11.55 -0.11
N SER A 60 11.44 11.50 0.34
CA SER A 60 12.56 12.23 -0.24
C SER A 60 12.72 12.03 -1.75
N ASP A 61 12.32 10.87 -2.28
CA ASP A 61 12.45 10.48 -3.69
C ASP A 61 11.15 10.61 -4.51
N GLY A 62 10.01 10.92 -3.88
CA GLY A 62 8.71 11.02 -4.55
C GLY A 62 7.56 10.54 -3.68
N VAL A 63 6.43 10.23 -4.32
CA VAL A 63 5.23 9.76 -3.64
C VAL A 63 5.00 8.28 -3.91
N HIS A 64 4.94 7.49 -2.85
CA HIS A 64 4.66 6.06 -2.90
C HIS A 64 3.24 5.80 -2.41
N LEU A 65 2.40 5.25 -3.29
CA LEU A 65 1.04 4.80 -2.98
C LEU A 65 1.08 3.28 -2.83
N ALA A 66 1.18 2.82 -1.59
CA ALA A 66 1.51 1.45 -1.24
C ALA A 66 0.23 0.69 -0.83
N GLU A 67 -0.31 -0.11 -1.75
CA GLU A 67 -1.54 -0.87 -1.54
C GLU A 67 -1.24 -2.30 -1.08
N TYR A 68 -1.80 -2.72 0.05
CA TYR A 68 -1.38 -3.96 0.72
C TYR A 68 -2.50 -4.94 1.05
N GLY A 69 -3.74 -4.47 1.20
CA GLY A 69 -4.87 -5.30 1.62
C GLY A 69 -6.01 -5.28 0.61
N LEU A 70 -6.67 -6.44 0.40
CA LEU A 70 -7.94 -6.52 -0.31
C LEU A 70 -9.06 -6.91 0.63
N ILE A 71 -10.11 -6.10 0.62
CA ILE A 71 -11.25 -6.24 1.52
C ILE A 71 -12.52 -6.35 0.71
N THR A 72 -13.14 -7.52 0.79
CA THR A 72 -14.49 -7.73 0.29
C THR A 72 -15.49 -7.32 1.38
N PRO A 73 -16.40 -6.36 1.12
CA PRO A 73 -17.43 -5.92 2.06
C PRO A 73 -18.19 -7.03 2.79
N LEU A 74 -18.46 -8.16 2.12
CA LEU A 74 -19.23 -9.29 2.67
C LEU A 74 -18.47 -10.14 3.72
N PHE A 75 -17.12 -10.16 3.71
CA PHE A 75 -16.33 -11.01 4.62
C PHE A 75 -15.31 -10.23 5.46
N GLY A 76 -14.97 -8.99 5.11
CA GLY A 76 -13.90 -8.22 5.77
C GLY A 76 -14.33 -7.08 6.70
N LEU A 77 -15.52 -6.50 6.50
CA LEU A 77 -15.98 -5.35 7.30
C LEU A 77 -16.58 -5.80 8.65
N GLY A 78 -17.41 -6.85 8.65
CA GLY A 78 -18.02 -7.37 9.88
C GLY A 78 -17.02 -7.95 10.88
N ALA A 79 -15.86 -8.42 10.41
CA ALA A 79 -14.80 -9.00 11.24
C ALA A 79 -13.70 -7.99 11.65
N LYS A 80 -13.87 -6.68 11.40
CA LYS A 80 -12.85 -5.63 11.63
C LYS A 80 -11.49 -5.94 10.99
N LYS A 81 -11.49 -6.70 9.87
CA LYS A 81 -10.25 -7.15 9.21
C LYS A 81 -9.42 -5.96 8.71
N HIS A 82 -10.07 -4.96 8.13
CA HIS A 82 -9.47 -3.69 7.71
C HIS A 82 -8.64 -3.03 8.81
N LYS A 83 -9.23 -2.84 10.00
CA LYS A 83 -8.52 -2.22 11.13
C LYS A 83 -7.32 -3.06 11.59
N ARG A 84 -7.44 -4.39 11.59
CA ARG A 84 -6.31 -5.26 11.95
C ARG A 84 -5.18 -5.20 10.93
N GLU A 85 -5.50 -5.24 9.64
CA GLU A 85 -4.48 -5.14 8.58
C GLU A 85 -3.80 -3.76 8.60
N ALA A 86 -4.55 -2.68 8.78
CA ALA A 86 -3.99 -1.34 8.94
C ALA A 86 -3.09 -1.25 10.18
N THR A 87 -3.55 -1.74 11.34
CA THR A 87 -2.72 -1.76 12.56
C THR A 87 -1.42 -2.54 12.35
N ALA A 88 -1.49 -3.71 11.70
CA ALA A 88 -0.31 -4.50 11.41
C ALA A 88 0.66 -3.79 10.45
N MET A 89 0.14 -3.01 9.50
CA MET A 89 0.98 -2.23 8.59
C MET A 89 1.64 -1.04 9.29
N ARG A 90 0.92 -0.36 10.21
CA ARG A 90 1.51 0.66 11.06
C ARG A 90 2.62 0.09 11.96
N ASP A 91 2.36 -1.04 12.61
CA ASP A 91 3.37 -1.71 13.44
C ASP A 91 4.62 -2.13 12.63
N LEU A 92 4.44 -2.44 11.34
CA LEU A 92 5.53 -2.75 10.42
C LEU A 92 6.35 -1.50 10.09
N PHE A 93 5.67 -0.40 9.74
CA PHE A 93 6.30 0.89 9.48
C PHE A 93 7.09 1.40 10.69
N ASP A 94 6.47 1.40 11.87
CA ASP A 94 7.09 1.89 13.10
C ASP A 94 8.33 1.09 13.50
N ARG A 95 8.41 -0.20 13.10
CA ARG A 95 9.51 -1.09 13.48
C ARG A 95 10.61 -1.19 12.43
N TYR A 96 10.26 -1.20 11.16
CA TYR A 96 11.18 -1.53 10.06
C TYR A 96 11.23 -0.44 8.98
N GLY A 97 10.47 0.65 9.14
CA GLY A 97 10.46 1.77 8.21
C GLY A 97 9.69 1.51 6.92
N VAL A 98 9.84 2.45 5.99
CA VAL A 98 9.10 2.48 4.71
C VAL A 98 9.46 1.32 3.80
N ASP A 99 10.73 0.89 3.77
CA ASP A 99 11.21 -0.17 2.88
C ASP A 99 10.45 -1.48 3.07
N GLU A 100 10.21 -1.87 4.32
CA GLU A 100 9.48 -3.10 4.63
C GLU A 100 7.99 -2.95 4.26
N VAL A 101 7.40 -1.77 4.41
CA VAL A 101 6.02 -1.51 3.95
C VAL A 101 5.92 -1.64 2.44
N LEU A 102 6.84 -1.03 1.70
CA LEU A 102 6.86 -1.11 0.24
C LEU A 102 7.09 -2.55 -0.24
N ALA A 103 8.00 -3.30 0.40
CA ALA A 103 8.28 -4.69 0.07
C ALA A 103 7.10 -5.64 0.34
N ARG A 104 6.29 -5.37 1.39
CA ARG A 104 5.10 -6.16 1.74
C ARG A 104 3.83 -5.71 1.02
N SER A 105 3.86 -4.54 0.39
CA SER A 105 2.73 -4.06 -0.37
C SER A 105 2.49 -4.93 -1.59
N ARG A 106 1.22 -5.20 -1.87
CA ARG A 106 0.79 -5.95 -3.04
C ARG A 106 1.15 -5.19 -4.32
N SER A 107 1.00 -3.87 -4.29
CA SER A 107 1.34 -2.99 -5.39
C SER A 107 1.78 -1.63 -4.85
N VAL A 108 2.78 -1.05 -5.48
CA VAL A 108 3.26 0.30 -5.19
C VAL A 108 3.16 1.11 -6.47
N THR A 109 2.43 2.22 -6.42
CA THR A 109 2.50 3.24 -7.47
C THR A 109 3.45 4.33 -7.00
N TRP A 110 4.54 4.54 -7.71
CA TRP A 110 5.48 5.62 -7.46
C TRP A 110 5.23 6.77 -8.44
N LEU A 111 5.20 7.99 -7.92
CA LEU A 111 5.04 9.23 -8.68
C LEU A 111 6.20 10.16 -8.34
N SER A 112 6.95 10.62 -9.34
CA SER A 112 7.90 11.70 -9.11
C SER A 112 7.15 12.99 -8.80
N TYR A 113 7.73 13.89 -8.00
CA TYR A 113 7.10 15.17 -7.70
C TYR A 113 6.78 15.99 -8.97
N ASP A 114 7.65 15.95 -9.97
CA ASP A 114 7.41 16.59 -11.28
C ASP A 114 6.18 16.05 -12.04
N SER A 115 5.72 14.84 -11.72
CA SER A 115 4.51 14.26 -12.32
C SER A 115 3.22 14.63 -11.58
N ILE A 116 3.31 15.31 -10.43
CA ILE A 116 2.17 15.66 -9.60
C ILE A 116 1.75 17.10 -9.90
N GLU A 117 0.53 17.28 -10.39
CA GLU A 117 -0.06 18.61 -10.59
C GLU A 117 -0.48 19.18 -9.22
N ARG A 118 -1.24 18.38 -8.47
CA ARG A 118 -1.78 18.81 -7.18
C ARG A 118 -2.22 17.64 -6.29
N VAL A 119 -2.25 17.89 -5.00
CA VAL A 119 -2.89 17.04 -4.00
C VAL A 119 -4.12 17.77 -3.45
N VAL A 120 -5.28 17.12 -3.51
CA VAL A 120 -6.54 17.66 -2.99
C VAL A 120 -6.94 16.86 -1.75
N VAL A 121 -7.11 17.56 -0.65
CA VAL A 121 -7.59 17.02 0.62
C VAL A 121 -9.03 17.47 0.80
N ASN A 122 -9.93 16.52 0.92
CA ASN A 122 -11.32 16.78 1.27
C ASN A 122 -11.53 16.44 2.74
N ASP A 123 -12.14 17.34 3.52
CA ASP A 123 -12.34 17.18 4.97
C ASP A 123 -13.38 16.09 5.34
N GLY A 124 -14.13 15.55 4.38
CA GLY A 124 -15.18 14.56 4.60
C GLY A 124 -16.52 15.17 5.06
N GLY A 125 -16.56 16.47 5.34
CA GLY A 125 -17.71 17.18 5.88
C GLY A 125 -18.23 16.58 7.19
N ARG A 126 -19.53 16.73 7.46
CA ARG A 126 -20.14 16.28 8.72
C ARG A 126 -20.31 14.77 8.88
N LEU A 127 -20.22 14.01 7.79
CA LEU A 127 -20.75 12.64 7.73
C LEU A 127 -19.82 11.64 7.03
N GLY A 128 -18.69 12.09 6.50
CA GLY A 128 -17.77 11.25 5.77
C GLY A 128 -16.37 11.33 6.32
N ASN A 129 -15.59 10.33 5.97
CA ASN A 129 -14.17 10.33 6.19
C ASN A 129 -13.48 11.33 5.25
N PRO A 130 -12.36 11.92 5.68
CA PRO A 130 -11.49 12.68 4.80
C PRO A 130 -11.07 11.88 3.58
N ARG A 131 -10.71 12.58 2.51
CA ARG A 131 -10.21 11.96 1.27
C ARG A 131 -8.99 12.72 0.79
N VAL A 132 -7.93 11.99 0.47
CA VAL A 132 -6.73 12.51 -0.17
C VAL A 132 -6.71 12.06 -1.62
N GLY A 133 -6.62 12.99 -2.56
CA GLY A 133 -6.48 12.73 -3.99
C GLY A 133 -5.15 13.26 -4.50
N VAL A 134 -4.37 12.42 -5.17
CA VAL A 134 -3.12 12.78 -5.86
C VAL A 134 -3.42 12.85 -7.35
N TYR A 135 -3.32 14.05 -7.92
CA TYR A 135 -3.63 14.33 -9.31
C TYR A 135 -2.33 14.52 -10.09
N ALA A 136 -2.14 13.68 -11.10
CA ALA A 136 -0.95 13.70 -11.93
C ALA A 136 -1.13 14.69 -13.09
N VAL A 137 -0.03 15.31 -13.52
CA VAL A 137 0.01 16.18 -14.71
C VAL A 137 -0.45 15.39 -15.94
N ASP A 138 -0.01 14.13 -16.04
CA ASP A 138 -0.44 13.15 -17.02
C ASP A 138 -0.67 11.78 -16.36
N GLY A 139 -1.54 10.96 -16.99
CA GLY A 139 -1.82 9.61 -16.50
C GLY A 139 -2.95 9.51 -15.48
N THR A 140 -2.76 8.67 -14.46
CA THR A 140 -3.85 8.22 -13.58
C THR A 140 -3.86 8.99 -12.26
N ASN A 141 -4.99 9.62 -11.96
CA ASN A 141 -5.25 10.21 -10.65
C ASN A 141 -5.61 9.12 -9.63
N ASN A 142 -5.04 9.23 -8.43
CA ASN A 142 -5.26 8.29 -7.34
C ASN A 142 -6.00 8.98 -6.20
N ALA A 143 -6.88 8.27 -5.52
CA ALA A 143 -7.60 8.85 -4.40
C ALA A 143 -7.99 7.83 -3.35
N TYR A 144 -7.84 8.21 -2.09
CA TYR A 144 -8.01 7.35 -0.94
C TYR A 144 -8.87 8.05 0.11
N ARG A 145 -9.88 7.35 0.62
CA ARG A 145 -10.61 7.76 1.82
C ARG A 145 -9.80 7.36 3.04
N ILE A 146 -9.65 8.25 4.01
CA ILE A 146 -8.78 8.03 5.15
C ILE A 146 -9.61 7.46 6.29
N HIS A 147 -9.24 6.29 6.78
CA HIS A 147 -9.96 5.59 7.86
C HIS A 147 -9.24 5.65 9.20
N ASP A 148 -8.12 6.38 9.26
CA ASP A 148 -7.46 6.72 10.50
C ASP A 148 -8.28 7.76 11.29
N GLU A 149 -8.51 7.46 12.56
CA GLU A 149 -9.27 8.32 13.48
C GLU A 149 -8.40 9.48 14.01
N GLU A 150 -7.08 9.38 13.87
CA GLU A 150 -6.10 10.40 14.29
C GLU A 150 -5.76 11.38 13.15
N PHE A 151 -6.28 11.17 11.94
CA PHE A 151 -5.99 12.03 10.80
C PHE A 151 -6.67 13.40 10.94
N ASP A 152 -5.86 14.47 10.98
CA ASP A 152 -6.28 15.86 10.95
C ASP A 152 -6.03 16.47 9.55
N PRO A 153 -7.09 16.78 8.77
CA PRO A 153 -6.94 17.34 7.43
C PRO A 153 -6.25 18.70 7.39
N ASP A 154 -6.45 19.56 8.40
CA ASP A 154 -5.90 20.91 8.43
C ASP A 154 -4.39 20.86 8.72
N GLU A 155 -3.98 20.03 9.68
CA GLU A 155 -2.57 19.77 9.97
C GLU A 155 -1.87 19.12 8.77
N PHE A 156 -2.49 18.09 8.18
CA PHE A 156 -1.94 17.42 7.01
C PHE A 156 -1.72 18.38 5.83
N VAL A 157 -2.69 19.26 5.53
CA VAL A 157 -2.55 20.26 4.46
C VAL A 157 -1.45 21.27 4.77
N ARG A 158 -1.28 21.67 6.03
CA ARG A 158 -0.19 22.57 6.44
C ARG A 158 1.17 21.95 6.18
N GLU A 159 1.37 20.69 6.59
CA GLU A 159 2.64 19.99 6.44
C GLU A 159 2.93 19.66 4.99
N LEU A 160 1.95 19.08 4.29
CA LEU A 160 2.10 18.75 2.89
C LEU A 160 2.23 20.01 2.02
N GLY A 161 1.61 21.13 2.40
CA GLY A 161 1.76 22.41 1.72
C GLY A 161 3.19 22.93 1.74
N ALA A 162 3.89 22.82 2.88
CA ALA A 162 5.31 23.17 2.97
C ALA A 162 6.18 22.28 2.06
N LEU A 163 5.87 20.98 1.99
CA LEU A 163 6.55 20.06 1.08
C LEU A 163 6.22 20.37 -0.39
N GLY A 164 4.97 20.71 -0.70
CA GLY A 164 4.52 21.12 -2.03
C GLY A 164 5.22 22.38 -2.53
N ASP A 165 5.40 23.37 -1.67
CA ASP A 165 6.15 24.59 -1.96
C ASP A 165 7.63 24.30 -2.29
N GLU A 166 8.25 23.32 -1.62
CA GLU A 166 9.62 22.88 -1.88
C GLU A 166 9.74 22.06 -3.18
N ARG A 167 8.78 21.15 -3.41
CA ARG A 167 8.85 20.11 -4.45
C ARG A 167 8.10 20.45 -5.74
N GLY A 168 7.34 21.54 -5.76
CA GLY A 168 6.72 22.10 -6.97
C GLY A 168 5.32 21.57 -7.31
N PHE A 169 4.52 21.16 -6.33
CA PHE A 169 3.12 20.74 -6.55
C PHE A 169 2.15 21.50 -5.62
N ALA A 170 0.91 21.70 -6.06
CA ALA A 170 -0.08 22.43 -5.26
C ALA A 170 -0.76 21.52 -4.23
N VAL A 171 -1.14 22.08 -3.07
CA VAL A 171 -1.95 21.40 -2.05
C VAL A 171 -3.20 22.21 -1.78
N GLU A 172 -4.37 21.55 -1.90
CA GLU A 172 -5.67 22.20 -1.80
C GLU A 172 -6.52 21.52 -0.71
N LEU A 173 -7.07 22.31 0.21
CA LEU A 173 -8.12 21.85 1.13
C LEU A 173 -9.49 22.22 0.59
N GLU A 174 -10.39 21.25 0.53
CA GLU A 174 -11.77 21.44 0.07
C GLU A 174 -12.78 20.85 1.06
N ALA A 175 -13.89 21.56 1.24
CA ALA A 175 -14.98 21.06 2.07
C ALA A 175 -15.78 19.94 1.37
N GLY A 176 -16.17 18.93 2.13
CA GLY A 176 -17.10 17.87 1.73
C GLY A 176 -16.45 16.55 1.32
N LEU A 177 -17.18 15.74 0.56
CA LEU A 177 -16.82 14.34 0.29
C LEU A 177 -15.87 14.13 -0.90
N GLY A 178 -15.48 15.20 -1.60
CA GLY A 178 -14.64 15.10 -2.80
C GLY A 178 -15.29 14.44 -4.01
N TYR A 179 -16.64 14.38 -4.07
CA TYR A 179 -17.34 13.82 -5.22
C TYR A 179 -17.31 14.82 -6.39
N ARG A 180 -16.44 14.59 -7.38
CA ARG A 180 -16.31 15.41 -8.60
C ARG A 180 -16.85 14.68 -9.85
N PRO A 181 -18.18 14.62 -10.05
CA PRO A 181 -18.79 13.80 -11.11
C PRO A 181 -18.35 14.20 -12.53
N ARG A 182 -17.98 15.46 -12.75
CA ARG A 182 -17.53 15.96 -14.07
C ARG A 182 -16.12 15.49 -14.45
N GLU A 183 -15.21 15.35 -13.49
CA GLU A 183 -13.87 14.81 -13.74
C GLU A 183 -13.92 13.29 -13.96
N SER A 184 -14.79 12.57 -13.25
CA SER A 184 -15.03 11.14 -13.51
C SER A 184 -15.59 10.86 -14.90
N LEU A 185 -16.37 11.78 -15.49
CA LEU A 185 -16.94 11.63 -16.82
C LEU A 185 -15.91 11.85 -17.94
N LYS A 186 -14.94 12.77 -17.79
CA LYS A 186 -13.89 13.00 -18.79
C LYS A 186 -13.09 11.73 -19.14
N ARG A 187 -12.83 10.88 -18.15
CA ARG A 187 -12.15 9.58 -18.31
C ARG A 187 -12.88 8.60 -19.26
N PHE A 188 -14.15 8.82 -19.58
CA PHE A 188 -14.94 8.00 -20.50
C PHE A 188 -15.10 8.62 -21.90
N PHE A 189 -14.72 9.89 -22.09
CA PHE A 189 -14.92 10.61 -23.35
C PHE A 189 -13.61 11.08 -24.02
N ASP A 190 -12.45 10.80 -23.42
CA ASP A 190 -11.12 10.93 -24.02
C ASP A 190 -10.57 9.55 -24.44
#